data_AF-A0A259PYU5-F1
#
_entry.id   AF-A0A259PYU5-F1
#
_cell.length_a   1.000
_cell.length_b   1.000
_cell.length_c   1.000
_cell.angle_alpha   90.00
_cell.angle_beta   90.00
_cell.angle_gamma   90.00
#
_symmetry.space_group_name_H-M   'P 1'
#
loop_
_entity.id
_entity.type
_entity.pdbx_description
1 polymer ?
#
loop_
_entity_poly.entity_id
_entity_poly.type
_entity_poly.pdbx_seq_one_letter_code
_entity_poly.pdbx_strand_id
1 'polypeptide(L)'
;MIRTPIVTFDIETIPDPAALRAAGLSDPELDDAAAVLQAQARRLEKTGSDFLPVHCQRVLVISCTFRNHEGLKVHSFVDQGGQEGQVVQSFFRVIEKHAPQLVSWNGGGFDLPVLHYRGLVHGVTAPKYWDMGEDDREMKWNNYISRYHTRHLDLMDLLALYQPRANAPMDVLAKLCGFPGKLGMDGSKVFDAWLAGQTDD
;
A
#
# COMPACT_ATOMS: atom_id res chain seq x y z
N MET A 1 22.01 -18.01 -5.85
CA MET A 1 22.31 -17.03 -4.79
C MET A 1 21.60 -15.74 -5.16
N ILE A 2 20.70 -15.22 -4.32
CA ILE A 2 19.95 -13.99 -4.61
C ILE A 2 20.93 -12.82 -4.51
N ARG A 3 21.25 -12.16 -5.62
CA ARG A 3 22.18 -11.01 -5.64
C ARG A 3 21.55 -9.71 -5.14
N THR A 4 20.25 -9.53 -5.37
CA THR A 4 19.50 -8.33 -4.98
C THR A 4 18.47 -8.70 -3.91
N PRO A 5 18.46 -8.03 -2.73
CA PRO A 5 17.44 -8.29 -1.71
C PRO A 5 16.03 -8.12 -2.28
N ILE A 6 15.11 -8.99 -1.86
CA ILE A 6 13.69 -8.91 -2.22
C ILE A 6 12.91 -8.45 -0.99
N VAL A 7 12.01 -7.50 -1.19
CA VAL A 7 11.05 -7.06 -0.17
C VAL A 7 9.66 -7.26 -0.74
N THR A 8 8.90 -8.21 -0.19
CA THR A 8 7.46 -8.22 -0.41
C THR A 8 6.81 -7.26 0.57
N PHE A 9 5.78 -6.54 0.17
CA PHE A 9 5.08 -5.62 1.07
C PHE A 9 3.59 -5.53 0.77
N ASP A 10 2.84 -5.10 1.79
CA ASP A 10 1.40 -4.85 1.77
C ASP A 10 1.10 -3.76 2.83
N ILE A 11 0.08 -2.94 2.60
CA ILE A 11 -0.33 -1.88 3.54
C ILE A 11 -1.74 -2.11 4.08
N GLU A 12 -1.93 -1.73 5.34
CA GLU A 12 -3.26 -1.59 5.92
C GLU A 12 -3.59 -0.11 6.09
N THR A 13 -4.80 0.26 5.66
CA THR A 13 -5.25 1.65 5.65
C THR A 13 -6.61 1.83 6.29
N ILE A 14 -6.86 3.02 6.81
CA ILE A 14 -8.18 3.50 7.21
C ILE A 14 -8.56 4.74 6.39
N PRO A 15 -9.86 5.04 6.26
CA PRO A 15 -10.32 6.33 5.75
C PRO A 15 -9.68 7.51 6.51
N ASP A 16 -9.26 8.54 5.78
CA ASP A 16 -8.80 9.82 6.34
C ASP A 16 -9.95 10.85 6.30
N PRO A 17 -10.59 11.17 7.44
CA PRO A 17 -11.70 12.13 7.49
C PRO A 17 -11.33 13.51 6.96
N ALA A 18 -10.09 13.97 7.19
CA ALA A 18 -9.65 15.28 6.71
C ALA A 18 -9.53 15.28 5.19
N ALA A 19 -9.00 14.20 4.60
CA ALA A 19 -8.93 14.05 3.16
C ALA A 19 -10.33 13.95 2.53
N LEU A 20 -11.28 13.27 3.17
CA LEU A 20 -12.66 13.17 2.69
C LEU A 20 -13.37 14.53 2.65
N ARG A 21 -13.17 15.37 3.67
CA ARG A 21 -13.70 16.76 3.67
C ARG A 21 -13.03 17.61 2.60
N ALA A 22 -11.70 17.52 2.48
CA ALA A 22 -10.95 18.25 1.45
C ALA A 22 -11.37 17.86 0.03
N ALA A 23 -11.75 16.59 -0.18
CA ALA A 23 -12.27 16.09 -1.46
C ALA A 23 -13.75 16.40 -1.70
N GLY A 24 -14.46 17.03 -0.74
CA GLY A 24 -15.90 17.30 -0.83
C GLY A 24 -16.76 16.03 -0.83
N LEU A 25 -16.25 14.94 -0.27
CA LEU A 25 -16.95 13.64 -0.22
C LEU A 25 -17.84 13.49 1.01
N SER A 26 -17.62 14.33 2.03
CA SER A 26 -18.39 14.39 3.27
C SER A 26 -18.66 15.83 3.68
N ASP A 27 -19.70 16.04 4.47
CA ASP A 27 -20.06 17.36 4.99
C ASP A 27 -19.01 17.83 6.02
N PRO A 28 -18.53 19.08 5.95
CA PRO A 28 -17.42 19.56 6.77
C PRO A 28 -17.74 19.67 8.27
N GLU A 29 -19.02 19.70 8.63
CA GLU A 29 -19.49 19.86 10.02
C GLU A 29 -19.72 18.54 10.77
N LEU A 30 -19.69 17.40 10.07
CA LEU A 30 -19.83 16.09 10.72
C LEU A 30 -18.64 15.79 11.64
N ASP A 31 -18.77 14.90 12.62
CA ASP A 31 -17.58 14.31 13.25
C ASP A 31 -16.88 13.34 12.29
N ASP A 32 -15.69 12.87 12.67
CA ASP A 32 -14.85 12.05 11.79
C ASP A 32 -15.50 10.71 11.41
N ALA A 33 -16.17 10.06 12.35
CA ALA A 33 -16.85 8.79 12.10
C ALA A 33 -18.04 8.99 11.15
N ALA A 34 -18.86 10.01 11.39
CA ALA A 34 -20.01 10.34 10.55
C ALA A 34 -19.58 10.80 9.14
N ALA A 35 -18.46 11.53 9.02
CA ALA A 35 -17.91 11.94 7.73
C ALA A 35 -17.51 10.72 6.88
N VAL A 36 -16.84 9.73 7.49
CA VAL A 36 -16.45 8.48 6.81
C VAL A 36 -17.68 7.69 6.37
N LEU A 37 -18.64 7.46 7.28
CA LEU A 37 -19.87 6.71 6.98
C LEU A 37 -20.68 7.38 5.86
N GLN A 38 -20.79 8.71 5.88
CA GLN A 38 -21.48 9.45 4.84
C GLN A 38 -20.77 9.30 3.48
N ALA A 39 -19.44 9.40 3.45
CA ALA A 39 -18.66 9.26 2.22
C ALA A 39 -18.78 7.85 1.62
N GLN A 40 -18.73 6.81 2.46
CA GLN A 40 -18.91 5.41 2.05
C GLN A 40 -20.32 5.18 1.49
N ALA A 41 -21.36 5.66 2.17
CA ALA A 41 -22.74 5.52 1.72
C ALA A 41 -22.98 6.22 0.37
N ARG A 42 -22.54 7.49 0.23
CA ARG A 42 -22.65 8.25 -1.03
C ARG A 42 -21.92 7.54 -2.17
N ARG A 43 -20.78 6.91 -1.89
CA ARG A 43 -20.01 6.19 -2.91
C ARG A 43 -20.66 4.87 -3.31
N LEU A 44 -21.16 4.11 -2.33
CA LEU A 44 -21.90 2.87 -2.58
C LEU A 44 -23.12 3.12 -3.48
N GLU A 45 -23.89 4.18 -3.20
CA GLU A 45 -25.03 4.58 -4.03
C GLU A 45 -24.61 4.91 -5.47
N LYS A 46 -23.48 5.61 -5.65
CA LYS A 46 -23.02 6.08 -6.97
C LYS A 46 -22.32 5.02 -7.80
N THR A 47 -21.55 4.12 -7.17
CA THR A 47 -20.64 3.20 -7.89
C THR A 47 -20.85 1.73 -7.56
N GLY A 48 -21.71 1.40 -6.60
CA GLY A 48 -21.88 0.02 -6.11
C GLY A 48 -20.71 -0.50 -5.25
N SER A 49 -19.83 0.40 -4.78
CA SER A 49 -18.72 0.08 -3.89
C SER A 49 -18.53 1.19 -2.87
N ASP A 50 -18.28 0.85 -1.62
CA ASP A 50 -17.97 1.75 -0.52
C ASP A 50 -16.46 2.08 -0.42
N PHE A 51 -15.61 1.45 -1.23
CA PHE A 51 -14.16 1.60 -1.17
C PHE A 51 -13.70 2.99 -1.60
N LEU A 52 -13.28 3.81 -0.64
CA LEU A 52 -12.97 5.23 -0.84
C LEU A 52 -11.73 5.45 -1.75
N PRO A 53 -11.62 6.60 -2.43
CA PRO A 53 -10.48 6.91 -3.28
C PRO A 53 -9.13 6.77 -2.56
N VAL A 54 -8.09 6.36 -3.29
CA VAL A 54 -6.71 6.14 -2.77
C VAL A 54 -6.17 7.34 -1.98
N HIS A 55 -6.38 8.57 -2.47
CA HIS A 55 -5.90 9.78 -1.77
C HIS A 55 -6.68 10.12 -0.49
N CYS A 56 -7.79 9.43 -0.23
CA CYS A 56 -8.59 9.51 0.99
C CYS A 56 -8.25 8.41 1.99
N GLN A 57 -7.20 7.62 1.75
CA GLN A 57 -6.72 6.59 2.65
C GLN A 57 -5.59 7.15 3.53
N ARG A 58 -5.50 6.66 4.76
CA ARG A 58 -4.40 6.87 5.70
C ARG A 58 -3.76 5.53 6.02
N VAL A 59 -2.43 5.47 6.06
CA VAL A 59 -1.66 4.27 6.38
C VAL A 59 -1.65 4.03 7.88
N LEU A 60 -2.02 2.81 8.30
CA LEU A 60 -1.83 2.31 9.66
C LEU A 60 -0.60 1.41 9.76
N VAL A 61 -0.44 0.50 8.80
CA VAL A 61 0.63 -0.51 8.85
C VAL A 61 1.23 -0.69 7.47
N ILE A 62 2.55 -0.89 7.43
CA ILE A 62 3.25 -1.40 6.25
C ILE A 62 3.95 -2.69 6.69
N SER A 63 3.46 -3.83 6.21
CA SER A 63 4.03 -5.14 6.52
C SER A 63 5.02 -5.55 5.42
N CYS A 64 6.18 -6.08 5.80
CA CYS A 64 7.25 -6.41 4.88
C CYS A 64 7.84 -7.80 5.18
N THR A 65 8.09 -8.59 4.13
CA THR A 65 8.97 -9.77 4.20
C THR A 65 10.24 -9.51 3.41
N PHE A 66 11.36 -9.55 4.12
CA PHE A 66 12.70 -9.33 3.59
C PHE A 66 13.35 -10.68 3.31
N ARG A 67 13.81 -10.88 2.08
CA ARG A 67 14.55 -12.06 1.65
C ARG A 67 15.90 -11.66 1.09
N ASN A 68 16.97 -12.15 1.71
CA ASN A 68 18.34 -11.97 1.25
C ASN A 68 19.11 -13.31 1.30
N HIS A 69 20.44 -13.25 1.19
CA HIS A 69 21.31 -14.44 1.27
C HIS A 69 21.41 -15.03 2.69
N GLU A 70 21.12 -14.23 3.73
CA GLU A 70 21.16 -14.64 5.14
C GLU A 70 19.86 -15.32 5.57
N GLY A 71 18.74 -15.04 4.89
CA GLY A 71 17.48 -15.73 5.14
C GLY A 71 16.25 -14.87 4.86
N LEU A 72 15.18 -15.17 5.59
CA LEU A 72 13.89 -14.49 5.53
C LEU A 72 13.62 -13.82 6.88
N LYS A 73 13.19 -12.55 6.85
CA LYS A 73 12.77 -11.79 8.04
C LYS A 73 11.45 -11.10 7.76
N VAL A 74 10.53 -11.12 8.73
CA VAL A 74 9.27 -10.35 8.67
C VAL A 74 9.37 -9.15 9.62
N HIS A 75 8.88 -8.00 9.18
CA HIS A 75 8.77 -6.80 10.01
C HIS A 75 7.65 -5.89 9.50
N SER A 76 6.92 -5.28 10.43
CA SER A 76 5.86 -4.32 10.12
C SER A 76 6.18 -2.97 10.75
N PHE A 77 6.00 -1.90 9.97
CA PHE A 77 6.02 -0.53 10.44
C PHE A 77 4.59 -0.13 10.81
N VAL A 78 4.35 0.21 12.07
CA VAL A 78 3.00 0.43 12.63
C VAL A 78 2.87 1.88 13.11
N ASP A 79 1.77 2.53 12.77
CA ASP A 79 1.42 3.86 13.28
C ASP A 79 0.95 3.76 14.73
N GLN A 80 1.89 3.99 15.66
CA GLN A 80 1.59 4.11 17.08
C GLN A 80 1.34 5.58 17.44
N GLY A 81 0.08 5.99 17.39
CA GLY A 81 -0.35 7.29 17.92
C GLY A 81 -0.16 8.50 16.99
N GLY A 82 -0.38 8.34 15.68
CA GLY A 82 -0.44 9.47 14.74
C GLY A 82 0.89 9.81 14.06
N GLN A 83 1.80 8.85 13.99
CA GLN A 83 3.12 8.95 13.39
C GLN A 83 3.17 8.36 11.97
N GLU A 84 2.07 8.40 11.23
CA GLU A 84 1.98 7.89 9.85
C GLU A 84 3.16 8.35 8.98
N GLY A 85 3.54 9.63 9.04
CA GLY A 85 4.70 10.14 8.30
C GLY A 85 6.01 9.39 8.59
N GLN A 86 6.23 8.95 9.83
CA GLN A 86 7.40 8.14 10.20
C GLN A 86 7.30 6.71 9.68
N VAL A 87 6.10 6.13 9.65
CA VAL A 87 5.84 4.80 9.08
C VAL A 87 6.19 4.80 7.59
N VAL A 88 5.63 5.75 6.84
CA VAL A 88 5.89 5.91 5.39
C VAL A 88 7.37 6.21 5.13
N GLN A 89 7.98 7.13 5.89
CA GLN A 89 9.41 7.43 5.76
C GLN A 89 10.29 6.20 6.05
N SER A 90 9.91 5.36 7.00
CA SER A 90 10.66 4.13 7.35
C SER A 90 10.66 3.13 6.20
N PHE A 91 9.53 2.96 5.53
CA PHE A 91 9.48 2.14 4.32
C PHE A 91 10.40 2.68 3.22
N PHE A 92 10.33 3.97 2.88
CA PHE A 92 11.21 4.54 1.85
C PHE A 92 12.70 4.54 2.25
N ARG A 93 13.03 4.59 3.55
CA ARG A 93 14.41 4.41 4.03
C ARG A 93 14.96 3.02 3.75
N VAL A 94 14.13 1.97 3.75
CA VAL A 94 14.54 0.63 3.31
C VAL A 94 15.00 0.68 1.85
N ILE A 95 14.24 1.35 1.00
CA ILE A 95 14.52 1.48 -0.43
C ILE A 95 15.83 2.24 -0.64
N GLU A 96 15.99 3.38 0.04
CA GLU A 96 17.20 4.19 -0.03
C GLU A 96 18.46 3.40 0.38
N LYS A 97 18.37 2.63 1.47
CA LYS A 97 19.51 1.90 2.02
C LYS A 97 19.89 0.64 1.24
N HIS A 98 18.89 -0.09 0.74
CA HIS A 98 19.10 -1.45 0.23
C HIS A 98 18.83 -1.63 -1.26
N ALA A 99 18.20 -0.65 -1.91
CA ALA A 99 17.76 -0.73 -3.29
C ALA A 99 17.13 -2.09 -3.68
N PRO A 100 16.20 -2.64 -2.85
CA PRO A 100 15.69 -3.99 -3.05
C PRO A 100 14.81 -4.07 -4.31
N GLN A 101 14.57 -5.28 -4.80
CA GLN A 101 13.39 -5.53 -5.62
C GLN A 101 12.15 -5.52 -4.72
N LEU A 102 11.21 -4.62 -4.98
CA LEU A 102 9.89 -4.63 -4.36
C LEU A 102 8.98 -5.61 -5.09
N VAL A 103 8.21 -6.38 -4.34
CA VAL A 103 7.22 -7.31 -4.89
C VAL A 103 5.89 -7.11 -4.15
N SER A 104 4.79 -7.04 -4.88
CA SER A 104 3.45 -6.83 -4.31
C SER A 104 2.40 -7.59 -5.11
N TRP A 105 1.19 -7.70 -4.56
CA TRP A 105 0.00 -8.09 -5.30
C TRP A 105 -0.94 -6.88 -5.45
N ASN A 106 -1.04 -6.31 -6.66
CA ASN A 106 -1.80 -5.07 -6.89
C ASN A 106 -1.24 -3.81 -6.20
N GLY A 107 0.05 -3.82 -5.80
CA GLY A 107 0.68 -2.67 -5.15
C GLY A 107 0.82 -1.44 -6.06
N GLY A 108 0.84 -1.61 -7.38
CA GLY A 108 0.77 -0.50 -8.32
C GLY A 108 -0.63 0.11 -8.44
N GLY A 109 -1.67 -0.67 -8.13
CA GLY A 109 -3.06 -0.23 -8.16
C GLY A 109 -3.53 0.42 -6.86
N PHE A 110 -2.91 0.11 -5.72
CA PHE A 110 -3.32 0.60 -4.41
C PHE A 110 -2.16 1.07 -3.52
N ASP A 111 -1.29 0.16 -3.09
CA ASP A 111 -0.32 0.40 -2.02
C ASP A 111 0.65 1.56 -2.31
N LEU A 112 1.35 1.53 -3.44
CA LEU A 112 2.29 2.57 -3.82
C LEU A 112 1.58 3.91 -4.07
N PRO A 113 0.46 3.98 -4.81
CA PRO A 113 -0.34 5.19 -4.90
C PRO A 113 -0.71 5.80 -3.54
N VAL A 114 -1.14 4.99 -2.55
CA VAL A 114 -1.40 5.49 -1.19
C VAL A 114 -0.10 6.05 -0.58
N LEU A 115 0.98 5.28 -0.62
CA LEU A 115 2.28 5.70 -0.06
C LEU A 115 2.83 6.97 -0.73
N HIS A 116 2.56 7.21 -2.02
CA HIS A 116 2.92 8.44 -2.71
C HIS A 116 2.18 9.64 -2.15
N TYR A 117 0.85 9.57 -2.09
CA TYR A 117 0.04 10.68 -1.60
C TYR A 117 0.29 10.95 -0.12
N ARG A 118 0.42 9.90 0.70
CA ARG A 118 0.75 10.06 2.12
C ARG A 118 2.18 10.53 2.34
N GLY A 119 3.10 10.10 1.48
CA GLY A 119 4.45 10.66 1.44
C GLY A 119 4.44 12.18 1.19
N LEU A 120 3.65 12.65 0.22
CA LEU A 120 3.48 14.08 -0.06
C LEU A 120 2.86 14.84 1.10
N VAL A 121 1.78 14.32 1.71
CA VAL A 121 1.10 14.93 2.86
C VAL A 121 2.06 15.10 4.05
N HIS A 122 2.97 14.14 4.28
CA HIS A 122 3.90 14.12 5.40
C HIS A 122 5.31 14.64 5.09
N GLY A 123 5.57 15.12 3.87
CA GLY A 123 6.89 15.62 3.48
C GLY A 123 7.99 14.55 3.47
N VAL A 124 7.63 13.30 3.17
CA VAL A 124 8.57 12.17 3.10
C VAL A 124 9.53 12.34 1.93
N THR A 125 10.81 12.05 2.18
CA THR A 125 11.84 12.06 1.13
C THR A 125 12.21 10.63 0.72
N ALA A 126 12.30 10.42 -0.60
CA ALA A 126 12.67 9.13 -1.19
C ALA A 126 13.43 9.27 -2.53
N PRO A 127 14.61 9.93 -2.56
CA PRO A 127 15.30 10.24 -3.82
C PRO A 127 15.54 9.02 -4.70
N LYS A 128 16.09 7.93 -4.15
CA LYS A 128 16.36 6.70 -4.91
C LYS A 128 15.10 6.01 -5.43
N TYR A 129 13.96 6.19 -4.76
CA TYR A 129 12.69 5.64 -5.23
C TYR A 129 12.20 6.36 -6.49
N TRP A 130 12.36 7.69 -6.52
CA TRP A 130 11.91 8.56 -7.61
C TRP A 130 12.91 8.70 -8.76
N ASP A 131 14.16 8.30 -8.56
CA ASP A 131 15.20 8.34 -9.59
C ASP A 131 14.83 7.42 -10.76
N MET A 132 14.64 8.02 -11.93
CA MET A 132 14.34 7.34 -13.19
C MET A 132 15.52 7.39 -14.15
N GLY A 133 16.73 7.66 -13.64
CA GLY A 133 17.96 7.75 -14.42
C GLY A 133 18.63 9.12 -14.41
N GLU A 134 18.09 10.08 -13.65
CA GLU A 134 18.61 11.43 -13.52
C GLU A 134 19.88 11.47 -12.66
N ASP A 135 19.88 10.77 -11.51
CA ASP A 135 21.01 10.72 -10.59
C ASP A 135 21.86 9.45 -10.81
N ASP A 136 21.22 8.29 -10.88
CA ASP A 136 21.83 7.00 -11.20
C ASP A 136 21.38 6.49 -12.57
N ARG A 137 22.29 6.54 -13.55
CA ARG A 137 22.01 6.10 -14.93
C ARG A 137 21.55 4.64 -15.02
N GLU A 138 21.86 3.77 -14.05
CA GLU A 138 21.32 2.40 -14.03
C GLU A 138 19.80 2.37 -13.81
N MET A 139 19.25 3.34 -13.06
CA MET A 139 17.81 3.45 -12.80
C MET A 139 17.01 3.78 -14.06
N LYS A 140 17.65 4.33 -15.10
CA LYS A 140 17.02 4.51 -16.43
C LYS A 140 16.43 3.21 -16.99
N TRP A 141 17.09 2.09 -16.74
CA TRP A 141 16.71 0.79 -17.30
C TRP A 141 15.95 -0.09 -16.31
N ASN A 142 15.97 0.25 -15.01
CA ASN A 142 15.27 -0.50 -13.97
C ASN A 142 15.06 0.31 -12.68
N ASN A 143 13.99 1.11 -12.64
CA ASN A 143 13.53 1.94 -11.52
C ASN A 143 12.16 1.48 -10.97
N TYR A 144 11.72 2.07 -9.85
CA TYR A 144 10.49 1.68 -9.14
C TYR A 144 9.20 2.26 -9.74
N ILE A 145 9.28 3.23 -10.64
CA ILE A 145 8.10 3.97 -11.17
C ILE A 145 7.60 3.36 -12.49
N SER A 146 8.53 2.91 -13.32
CA SER A 146 8.21 2.42 -14.65
C SER A 146 7.52 1.07 -14.58
N ARG A 147 6.27 1.01 -15.05
CA ARG A 147 5.39 -0.17 -15.00
C ARG A 147 6.02 -1.48 -15.53
N TYR A 148 6.87 -1.39 -16.55
CA TYR A 148 7.48 -2.56 -17.21
C TYR A 148 8.87 -2.91 -16.68
N HIS A 149 9.38 -2.15 -15.71
CA HIS A 149 10.60 -2.50 -14.99
C HIS A 149 10.27 -3.46 -13.86
N THR A 150 11.29 -4.16 -13.35
CA THR A 150 11.09 -5.19 -12.31
C THR A 150 11.64 -4.79 -10.96
N ARG A 151 12.11 -3.55 -10.80
CA ARG A 151 12.52 -3.00 -9.51
C ARG A 151 11.33 -2.91 -8.56
N HIS A 152 10.16 -2.54 -9.06
CA HIS A 152 8.87 -2.90 -8.49
C HIS A 152 8.22 -3.94 -9.40
N LEU A 153 7.91 -5.10 -8.84
CA LEU A 153 7.28 -6.22 -9.51
C LEU A 153 5.88 -6.41 -8.92
N ASP A 154 4.88 -5.83 -9.57
CA ASP A 154 3.48 -6.14 -9.27
C ASP A 154 3.11 -7.48 -9.90
N LEU A 155 2.95 -8.51 -9.06
CA LEU A 155 2.66 -9.86 -9.51
C LEU A 155 1.29 -9.96 -10.19
N MET A 156 0.29 -9.20 -9.74
CA MET A 156 -1.03 -9.26 -10.35
C MET A 156 -0.97 -8.70 -11.78
N ASP A 157 -0.34 -7.55 -11.96
CA ASP A 157 -0.21 -6.89 -13.27
C ASP A 157 0.65 -7.72 -14.23
N LEU A 158 1.79 -8.24 -13.76
CA LEU A 158 2.68 -9.05 -14.61
C LEU A 158 2.04 -10.39 -15.00
N LEU A 159 1.45 -11.13 -14.06
CA LEU A 159 0.86 -12.45 -14.35
C LEU A 159 -0.37 -12.32 -15.25
N ALA A 160 -1.10 -11.22 -15.16
CA ALA A 160 -2.19 -10.87 -16.08
C ALA A 160 -1.69 -10.38 -17.45
N LEU A 161 -0.37 -10.36 -17.69
CA LEU A 161 0.26 -9.78 -18.88
C LEU A 161 -0.23 -8.36 -19.16
N TYR A 162 -0.37 -7.57 -18.09
CA TYR A 162 -0.83 -6.19 -18.12
C TYR A 162 -2.26 -6.00 -18.63
N GLN A 163 -3.07 -7.08 -18.68
CA GLN A 163 -4.46 -7.05 -19.11
C GLN A 163 -5.39 -7.02 -17.88
N PRO A 164 -6.06 -5.90 -17.58
CA PRO A 164 -6.88 -5.78 -16.37
C PRO A 164 -7.97 -6.85 -16.23
N ARG A 165 -8.52 -7.31 -17.37
CA ARG A 165 -9.54 -8.38 -17.42
C ARG A 165 -9.02 -9.76 -16.97
N ALA A 166 -7.71 -9.96 -16.93
CA ALA A 166 -7.07 -11.21 -16.54
C ALA A 166 -6.52 -11.15 -15.10
N ASN A 167 -6.71 -10.04 -14.39
CA ASN A 167 -6.35 -9.92 -12.99
C ASN A 167 -7.09 -10.95 -12.15
N ALA A 168 -6.40 -11.52 -11.16
CA ALA A 168 -6.95 -12.52 -10.25
C ALA A 168 -6.76 -12.08 -8.79
N PRO A 169 -7.72 -12.39 -7.90
CA PRO A 169 -7.55 -12.15 -6.47
C PRO A 169 -6.45 -13.02 -5.88
N MET A 170 -5.58 -12.44 -5.05
CA MET A 170 -4.48 -13.14 -4.38
C MET A 170 -4.96 -14.38 -3.60
N ASP A 171 -6.08 -14.25 -2.88
CA ASP A 171 -6.66 -15.33 -2.07
C ASP A 171 -7.00 -16.57 -2.90
N VAL A 172 -7.59 -16.36 -4.09
CA VAL A 172 -7.96 -17.44 -5.00
C VAL A 172 -6.71 -18.16 -5.50
N LEU A 173 -5.71 -17.40 -5.97
CA LEU A 173 -4.47 -18.01 -6.47
C LEU A 173 -3.66 -18.70 -5.38
N ALA A 174 -3.59 -18.13 -4.18
CA ALA A 174 -2.94 -18.77 -3.04
C ALA A 174 -3.55 -20.15 -2.76
N LYS A 175 -4.88 -20.25 -2.71
CA LYS A 175 -5.59 -21.52 -2.53
C LYS A 175 -5.32 -22.52 -3.66
N LEU A 176 -5.33 -22.06 -4.91
CA LEU A 176 -5.00 -22.89 -6.07
C LEU A 176 -3.55 -23.42 -6.04
N CYS A 177 -2.62 -22.66 -5.46
CA CYS A 177 -1.24 -23.07 -5.23
C CYS A 177 -1.05 -23.98 -4.01
N GLY A 178 -2.12 -24.34 -3.28
CA GLY A 178 -2.05 -25.17 -2.08
C GLY A 178 -1.67 -24.42 -0.81
N PHE A 179 -1.66 -23.09 -0.83
CA PHE A 179 -1.51 -22.25 0.36
C PHE A 179 -2.88 -22.03 1.02
N PRO A 180 -2.93 -21.68 2.32
CA PRO A 180 -4.19 -21.52 3.04
C PRO A 180 -5.08 -20.36 2.52
N GLY A 181 -4.54 -19.41 1.75
CA GLY A 181 -5.22 -18.17 1.37
C GLY A 181 -5.16 -17.11 2.47
N LYS A 182 -6.05 -16.11 2.42
CA LYS A 182 -6.20 -15.12 3.49
C LYS A 182 -6.73 -15.82 4.75
N LEU A 183 -5.89 -15.89 5.78
CA LEU A 183 -6.24 -16.38 7.11
C LEU A 183 -6.55 -15.16 8.00
N GLY A 184 -7.82 -14.96 8.39
CA GLY A 184 -8.19 -13.92 9.37
C GLY A 184 -9.08 -12.79 8.83
N MET A 185 -8.92 -11.59 9.41
CA MET A 185 -9.72 -10.39 9.16
C MET A 185 -9.57 -9.92 7.70
N ASP A 186 -10.70 -9.65 7.03
CA ASP A 186 -10.72 -9.02 5.71
C ASP A 186 -10.39 -7.53 5.87
N GLY A 187 -9.64 -6.92 4.94
CA GLY A 187 -9.24 -5.51 5.01
C GLY A 187 -10.44 -4.55 5.13
N SER A 188 -11.62 -4.99 4.69
CA SER A 188 -12.91 -4.31 4.90
C SER A 188 -13.26 -4.09 6.37
N LYS A 189 -12.68 -4.86 7.30
CA LYS A 189 -12.96 -4.81 8.75
C LYS A 189 -11.94 -3.99 9.54
N VAL A 190 -10.86 -3.50 8.91
CA VAL A 190 -9.79 -2.76 9.60
C VAL A 190 -10.31 -1.48 10.22
N PHE A 191 -11.20 -0.76 9.52
CA PHE A 191 -11.80 0.47 10.05
C PHE A 191 -12.71 0.20 11.26
N ASP A 192 -13.55 -0.83 11.19
CA ASP A 192 -14.41 -1.23 12.31
C ASP A 192 -13.59 -1.68 13.53
N ALA A 193 -12.51 -2.45 13.32
CA ALA A 193 -11.61 -2.88 14.37
C ALA A 193 -10.87 -1.69 15.02
N TRP A 194 -10.43 -0.74 14.20
CA TRP A 194 -9.80 0.50 14.67
C TRP A 194 -10.78 1.33 15.53
N LEU A 195 -12.03 1.49 15.09
CA LEU A 195 -13.08 2.17 15.89
C LEU A 195 -13.37 1.45 17.21
N ALA A 196 -13.27 0.12 17.22
CA ALA A 196 -13.43 -0.69 18.42
C ALA A 196 -12.20 -0.67 19.35
N GLY A 197 -11.13 0.05 18.99
CA GLY A 197 -9.89 0.12 19.77
C GLY A 197 -9.07 -1.17 19.75
N GLN A 198 -9.31 -2.05 18.77
CA GLN A 198 -8.57 -3.30 18.61
C GLN A 198 -7.29 -3.03 17.80
N THR A 199 -6.19 -2.73 18.49
CA THR A 199 -4.90 -2.37 17.88
C THR A 199 -3.79 -3.40 18.07
N ASP A 200 -4.03 -4.44 18.86
CA ASP A 200 -2.97 -5.29 19.45
C ASP A 200 -2.90 -6.73 18.91
N ASP A 201 -3.77 -7.10 17.97
CA ASP A 201 -3.81 -8.43 17.32
C ASP A 201 -3.52 -8.36 15.81
#